data_AF-L9WAR6-F1
#
_entry.id   AF-L9WAR6-F1
#
_cell.length_a   1.000
_cell.length_b   1.000
_cell.length_c   1.000
_cell.angle_alpha   90.00
_cell.angle_beta   90.00
_cell.angle_gamma   90.00
#
_symmetry.space_group_name_H-M   'P 1'
#
loop_
_entity.id
_entity.type
_entity.pdbx_description
1 polymer ?
#
loop_
_entity_poly.entity_id
_entity_poly.type
_entity_poly.pdbx_seq_one_letter_code
_entity_poly.pdbx_strand_id
1 'polypeptide(L)' 'MEDLSTVEVGDTVEDLQDDNGKYRVVEKETSSVGKINAVIVERIDGEGEGKRLRIPQTEWSDTWTA' A
#
# COMPACT_ATOMS: atom_id res chain seq x y z
N MET A 1 4.39 13.95 5.06
CA MET A 1 3.40 13.17 4.30
C MET A 1 4.20 12.31 3.36
N GLU A 2 4.24 11.01 3.62
CA GLU A 2 5.03 10.05 2.84
C GLU A 2 4.37 9.81 1.48
N ASP A 3 5.17 9.67 0.44
CA ASP A 3 4.71 9.53 -0.93
C ASP A 3 4.91 8.08 -1.39
N LEU A 4 4.03 7.55 -2.23
CA LEU A 4 4.15 6.18 -2.75
C LEU A 4 5.49 5.90 -3.44
N SER A 5 6.20 6.93 -3.89
CA SER A 5 7.56 6.83 -4.43
C SER A 5 8.61 6.32 -3.44
N THR A 6 8.38 6.44 -2.13
CA THR A 6 9.34 5.98 -1.10
C THR A 6 9.13 4.52 -0.70
N VAL A 7 7.93 3.99 -0.92
CA VAL A 7 7.55 2.61 -0.59
C VAL A 7 8.15 1.66 -1.62
N GLU A 8 8.69 0.51 -1.26
CA GLU A 8 9.20 -0.53 -2.16
C GLU A 8 8.38 -1.83 -2.13
N VAL A 9 8.53 -2.66 -3.17
CA VAL A 9 7.90 -4.00 -3.16
C VAL A 9 8.60 -4.83 -2.08
N GLY A 10 7.80 -5.37 -1.17
CA GLY A 10 8.26 -6.12 -0.01
C GLY A 10 8.18 -5.35 1.29
N ASP A 11 7.99 -4.02 1.26
CA ASP A 11 7.79 -3.20 2.46
C ASP A 11 6.47 -3.55 3.16
N THR A 12 6.48 -3.39 4.47
CA THR A 12 5.29 -3.50 5.32
C THR A 12 4.69 -2.12 5.50
N VAL A 13 3.38 -2.02 5.32
CA VAL A 13 2.61 -0.78 5.39
C VAL A 13 1.39 -1.02 6.25
N GLU A 14 0.91 0.04 6.90
CA GLU A 14 -0.19 -0.02 7.85
C GLU A 14 -1.35 0.87 7.37
N ASP A 15 -2.56 0.33 7.47
CA ASP A 15 -3.79 1.08 7.23
C ASP A 15 -4.15 1.84 8.51
N LEU A 16 -4.21 3.18 8.44
CA LEU A 16 -4.50 4.04 9.59
C LEU A 16 -5.99 4.01 10.01
N GLN A 17 -6.87 3.47 9.17
CA GLN A 17 -8.29 3.24 9.49
C GLN A 17 -8.54 1.84 10.09
N ASP A 18 -7.65 0.88 9.86
CA ASP A 18 -7.70 -0.47 10.43
C ASP A 18 -6.64 -0.63 11.51
N ASP A 19 -7.04 -0.60 12.79
CA ASP A 19 -6.16 -0.61 13.98
C ASP A 19 -5.14 -1.77 14.00
N ASN A 20 -5.36 -2.84 13.21
CA ASN A 20 -4.46 -3.98 13.08
C ASN A 20 -4.25 -4.41 11.61
N GLY A 21 -4.37 -3.46 10.69
CA GLY A 21 -4.26 -3.68 9.25
C GLY A 21 -2.82 -3.64 8.78
N LYS A 22 -2.08 -4.74 8.96
CA LYS A 22 -0.73 -4.88 8.40
C LYS A 22 -0.76 -5.52 7.04
N TYR A 23 -0.15 -4.82 6.08
CA TYR A 23 -0.08 -5.26 4.69
C TYR A 23 1.35 -5.20 4.18
N ARG A 24 1.64 -5.97 3.14
CA ARG A 24 2.92 -5.97 2.45
C ARG A 24 2.73 -5.53 1.02
N VAL A 25 3.55 -4.61 0.55
CA VAL A 25 3.51 -4.17 -0.84
C VAL A 25 3.99 -5.33 -1.72
N VAL A 26 3.14 -5.78 -2.64
CA VAL A 26 3.45 -6.89 -3.54
C VAL A 26 3.67 -6.42 -4.98
N GLU A 27 3.11 -5.28 -5.35
CA GLU A 27 3.25 -4.70 -6.70
C GLU A 27 3.08 -3.18 -6.68
N LYS A 28 3.69 -2.50 -7.65
CA LYS A 28 3.50 -1.07 -7.91
C LYS A 28 2.95 -0.86 -9.30
N GLU A 29 1.91 -0.05 -9.41
CA GLU A 29 1.38 0.41 -10.69
C GLU A 29 2.03 1.74 -11.07
N THR A 30 2.88 1.72 -12.09
CA THR A 30 3.49 2.92 -12.65
C THR A 30 2.80 3.34 -13.94
N SER A 31 2.52 4.63 -14.07
CA SER A 31 2.18 5.29 -15.33
C SER A 31 3.27 5.12 -16.38
N SER A 32 2.91 5.30 -17.66
CA SER A 32 3.85 5.40 -18.79
C SER A 32 4.89 6.53 -18.65
N VAL A 33 4.68 7.49 -17.74
CA VAL A 33 5.60 8.58 -17.40
C VAL A 33 6.47 8.30 -16.17
N GLY A 34 6.50 7.05 -15.67
CA GLY A 34 7.35 6.63 -14.55
C GLY A 34 6.88 7.06 -13.15
N LYS A 35 5.67 7.63 -13.04
CA LYS A 35 5.05 7.97 -11.75
C LYS A 35 4.25 6.79 -11.22
N ILE A 36 4.37 6.51 -9.92
CA ILE A 36 3.54 5.50 -9.25
C ILE A 36 2.14 6.08 -9.07
N ASN A 37 1.13 5.43 -9.63
CA ASN A 37 -0.26 5.85 -9.48
C ASN A 37 -0.97 5.08 -8.36
N ALA A 38 -0.53 3.86 -8.08
CA ALA A 38 -1.13 2.98 -7.09
C ALA A 38 -0.12 1.91 -6.67
N VAL A 39 -0.37 1.30 -5.52
CA VAL A 39 0.33 0.10 -5.06
C VAL A 39 -0.68 -0.99 -4.74
N ILE A 40 -0.29 -2.23 -4.96
CA ILE A 40 -1.06 -3.38 -4.50
C ILE A 40 -0.37 -3.94 -3.27
N VAL A 41 -1.15 -4.08 -2.20
CA VAL A 41 -0.69 -4.60 -0.93
C VAL A 41 -1.45 -5.88 -0.60
N GLU A 42 -0.81 -6.79 0.10
CA GLU A 42 -1.36 -8.07 0.53
C GLU A 42 -1.37 -8.12 2.06
N ARG A 43 -2.51 -8.45 2.68
CA ARG A 43 -2.61 -8.53 4.13
C ARG A 43 -1.72 -9.65 4.66
N ILE A 44 -0.88 -9.34 5.65
CA ILE A 44 0.09 -10.29 6.22
C ILE A 44 -0.22 -10.71 7.66
N ASP A 45 -1.25 -10.12 8.29
CA ASP A 45 -1.66 -10.45 9.65
C ASP A 45 -3.18 -10.30 9.83
N GLY A 46 -3.79 -11.20 10.62
CA GLY A 46 -5.19 -11.14 10.99
C GLY A 46 -6.18 -11.84 10.03
N GLU A 47 -7.47 -11.53 10.19
CA GLU A 47 -8.54 -12.13 9.38
C GLU A 47 -8.51 -11.57 7.96
N GLY A 48 -8.34 -12.45 6.96
CA GLY A 48 -8.16 -12.05 5.55
C GLY A 48 -6.70 -11.95 5.12
N GLU A 49 -5.77 -12.63 5.79
CA GLU A 49 -4.41 -12.89 5.28
C GLU A 49 -4.44 -13.34 3.80
N GLY A 50 -3.55 -12.78 2.98
CA GLY A 50 -3.51 -13.02 1.54
C GLY A 50 -4.51 -12.20 0.72
N LYS A 51 -5.37 -11.39 1.35
CA LYS A 51 -6.25 -10.46 0.63
C LYS A 51 -5.42 -9.35 0.02
N ARG A 52 -5.62 -9.12 -1.28
CA ARG A 52 -4.98 -8.04 -2.03
C ARG A 52 -5.87 -6.82 -2.11
N LEU A 53 -5.29 -5.66 -1.86
CA LEU A 53 -5.92 -4.35 -1.95
C LEU A 53 -5.11 -3.47 -2.87
N ARG A 54 -5.80 -2.73 -3.74
CA ARG A 54 -5.20 -1.73 -4.61
C ARG A 54 -5.40 -0.36 -3.96
N ILE A 55 -4.30 0.33 -3.66
CA ILE A 55 -4.31 1.64 -3.02
C ILE A 55 -3.84 2.67 -4.04
N PRO A 56 -4.72 3.53 -4.56
CA PRO A 56 -4.30 4.64 -5.41
C PRO A 56 -3.54 5.69 -4.59
N GLN A 57 -2.65 6.43 -5.26
CA GLN A 57 -1.84 7.51 -4.67
C GLN A 57 -2.71 8.55 -3.95
N THR A 58 -3.92 8.79 -4.45
CA THR A 58 -4.87 9.73 -3.86
C THR A 58 -5.44 9.29 -2.53
N GLU A 59 -5.44 7.98 -2.22
CA GLU A 59 -5.91 7.46 -0.93
C GLU A 59 -4.76 7.18 0.03
N TRP A 60 -3.55 6.96 -0.50
CA TRP A 60 -2.35 6.67 0.29
C TRP A 60 -2.11 7.71 1.40
N SER A 61 -2.01 8.99 1.03
CA SER A 61 -1.69 10.07 1.96
C SER A 61 -2.75 10.31 3.04
N ASP A 62 -3.98 9.88 2.79
CA ASP A 62 -5.13 10.08 3.68
C ASP A 62 -5.30 8.91 4.67
N THR A 63 -4.90 7.70 4.28
CA THR A 63 -5.31 6.48 5.01
C THR A 63 -4.21 5.45 5.24
N TRP A 64 -3.00 5.64 4.68
CA TRP A 64 -1.91 4.67 4.77
C TRP A 64 -0.60 5.29 5.22
N THR A 65 0.24 4.47 5.87
CA THR A 65 1.62 4.80 6.22
C THR A 65 2.53 3.62 5.93
N ALA A 66 3.77 3.89 5.55
CA ALA A 66 4.84 2.89 5.42
C ALA A 66 5.74 2.89 6.66
#